data_AF-A0A9R0TKX5-F1
#
_entry.id   AF-A0A9R0TKX5-F1
#
_cell.length_a   1.000
_cell.length_b   1.000
_cell.length_c   1.000
_cell.angle_alpha   90.00
_cell.angle_beta   90.00
_cell.angle_gamma   90.00
#
_symmetry.space_group_name_H-M   'P 1'
#
loop_
_entity.id
_entity.type
_entity.pdbx_description
1 polymer ?
#
loop_
_entity_poly.entity_id
_entity_poly.type
_entity_poly.pdbx_seq_one_letter_code
_entity_poly.pdbx_strand_id
1 'polypeptide(L)'
;MAGTAAVYRRVMKAVQKHVGGSADKKHFREFVAAEFRSPAGTEADARARLRLAGDYAYHLTSIQHQKELLFSYNIAVDRSDEMKKILNKSAASVGLQLPDVYQP
;
A
#
# COMPACT_ATOMS: atom_id res chain seq x y z
N MET A 1 18.62 -7.26 -21.78
CA MET A 1 17.57 -6.59 -20.98
C MET A 1 17.59 -7.04 -19.51
N ALA A 2 18.71 -6.91 -18.77
CA ALA A 2 18.85 -7.48 -17.41
C ALA A 2 18.11 -6.69 -16.29
N GLY A 3 17.65 -5.46 -16.57
CA GLY A 3 16.98 -4.60 -15.58
C GLY A 3 15.44 -4.73 -15.53
N THR A 4 14.81 -5.24 -16.59
CA THR A 4 13.33 -5.23 -16.74
C THR A 4 12.64 -6.13 -15.72
N ALA A 5 13.18 -7.35 -15.54
CA ALA A 5 12.66 -8.32 -14.58
C ALA A 5 12.82 -7.84 -13.12
N ALA A 6 13.86 -7.07 -12.81
CA ALA A 6 14.08 -6.52 -11.48
C ALA A 6 13.06 -5.43 -11.13
N VAL A 7 12.80 -4.52 -12.07
CA VAL A 7 11.77 -3.47 -11.94
C VAL A 7 10.39 -4.10 -11.82
N TYR A 8 10.05 -5.05 -12.69
CA TYR A 8 8.78 -5.77 -12.63
C TYR A 8 8.54 -6.43 -11.27
N ARG A 9 9.55 -7.13 -10.73
CA ARG A 9 9.46 -7.73 -9.39
C ARG A 9 9.26 -6.69 -8.28
N ARG A 10 9.93 -5.54 -8.36
CA ARG A 10 9.75 -4.45 -7.37
C ARG A 10 8.33 -3.90 -7.42
N VAL A 11 7.81 -3.61 -8.60
CA VAL A 11 6.44 -3.11 -8.79
C VAL A 11 5.42 -4.13 -8.30
N MET A 12 5.57 -5.41 -8.67
CA MET A 12 4.69 -6.49 -8.21
C MET A 12 4.68 -6.64 -6.69
N LYS A 13 5.84 -6.55 -6.03
CA LYS A 13 5.93 -6.57 -4.57
C LYS A 13 5.24 -5.36 -3.94
N ALA A 14 5.43 -4.17 -4.51
CA ALA A 14 4.77 -2.95 -4.01
C ALA A 14 3.25 -3.05 -4.15
N VAL A 15 2.73 -3.51 -5.29
CA VAL A 15 1.29 -3.74 -5.48
C VAL A 15 0.76 -4.75 -4.47
N GLN A 16 1.44 -5.89 -4.29
CA GLN A 16 1.02 -6.89 -3.30
C GLN A 16 1.02 -6.34 -1.87
N LYS A 17 2.02 -5.53 -1.49
CA LYS A 17 2.15 -4.96 -0.15
C LYS A 17 1.11 -3.86 0.13
N HIS A 18 0.86 -2.96 -0.83
CA HIS A 18 0.05 -1.76 -0.61
C HIS A 18 -1.40 -1.89 -1.06
N VAL A 19 -1.67 -2.62 -2.14
CA VAL A 19 -3.05 -2.85 -2.62
C VAL A 19 -3.66 -4.06 -1.91
N GLY A 20 -2.85 -5.05 -1.56
CA GLY A 20 -3.26 -6.27 -0.86
C GLY A 20 -3.48 -7.46 -1.81
N GLY A 21 -3.46 -8.67 -1.24
CA GLY A 21 -3.54 -9.93 -1.99
C GLY A 21 -4.92 -10.56 -2.09
N SER A 22 -6.00 -9.85 -1.73
CA SER A 22 -7.35 -10.41 -1.76
C SER A 22 -7.83 -10.67 -3.19
N ALA A 23 -8.72 -11.66 -3.35
CA ALA A 23 -9.26 -12.07 -4.65
C ALA A 23 -9.86 -10.88 -5.43
N ASP A 24 -10.53 -9.97 -4.73
CA ASP A 24 -11.17 -8.79 -5.31
C ASP A 24 -10.18 -7.82 -5.98
N LYS A 25 -8.89 -7.88 -5.61
CA LYS A 25 -7.85 -6.96 -6.07
C LYS A 25 -6.89 -7.59 -7.07
N LYS A 26 -7.18 -8.81 -7.55
CA LYS A 26 -6.38 -9.55 -8.54
C LYS A 26 -6.24 -8.78 -9.86
N HIS A 27 -7.28 -8.04 -10.25
CA HIS A 27 -7.31 -7.23 -11.47
C HIS A 27 -6.17 -6.20 -11.54
N PHE A 28 -5.71 -5.64 -10.41
CA PHE A 28 -4.56 -4.73 -10.40
C PHE A 28 -3.26 -5.43 -10.80
N ARG A 29 -3.03 -6.65 -10.33
CA ARG A 29 -1.83 -7.43 -10.68
C ARG A 29 -1.86 -7.84 -12.14
N GLU A 30 -3.03 -8.23 -12.63
CA GLU A 30 -3.26 -8.59 -14.03
C GLU A 30 -3.06 -7.39 -14.95
N PHE A 31 -3.59 -6.22 -14.58
CA PHE A 31 -3.41 -4.96 -15.31
C PHE A 31 -1.92 -4.60 -15.43
N VAL A 32 -1.18 -4.60 -14.33
CA VAL A 32 0.26 -4.28 -14.39
C VAL A 32 1.02 -5.34 -15.18
N ALA A 33 0.66 -6.62 -15.08
CA ALA A 33 1.27 -7.66 -15.91
C ALA A 33 0.97 -7.46 -17.41
N ALA A 34 -0.21 -6.98 -17.76
CA ALA A 34 -0.59 -6.64 -19.14
C ALA A 34 0.19 -5.42 -19.64
N GLU A 35 0.31 -4.37 -18.84
CA GLU A 35 1.10 -3.17 -19.18
C GLU A 35 2.58 -3.48 -19.45
N PHE A 36 3.19 -4.36 -18.66
CA PHE A 36 4.58 -4.79 -18.89
C PHE A 36 4.76 -5.71 -20.11
N ARG A 37 3.67 -6.31 -20.62
CA ARG A 37 3.68 -7.12 -21.85
C ARG A 37 3.30 -6.30 -23.10
N SER A 38 2.71 -5.13 -22.91
CA SER A 38 2.33 -4.23 -24.00
C SER A 38 3.57 -3.80 -24.79
N PRO A 39 3.54 -3.80 -26.13
CA PRO A 39 4.66 -3.33 -26.92
C PRO A 39 4.91 -1.85 -26.64
N ALA A 40 6.04 -1.56 -26.02
CA ALA A 40 6.54 -0.20 -25.91
C ALA A 40 7.16 0.18 -27.26
N GLY A 41 6.66 1.27 -27.86
CA GLY A 41 7.00 1.70 -29.22
C GLY A 41 8.49 1.61 -29.56
N THR A 42 9.26 2.64 -29.24
CA THR A 42 10.72 2.63 -29.43
C THR A 42 11.44 2.01 -28.23
N GLU A 43 12.65 1.45 -28.41
CA GLU A 43 13.42 0.88 -27.30
C GLU A 43 13.76 1.93 -26.22
N ALA A 44 13.93 3.19 -26.62
CA ALA A 44 14.09 4.32 -25.72
C ALA A 44 12.85 4.54 -24.82
N ASP A 45 11.65 4.44 -25.39
CA ASP A 45 10.38 4.58 -24.66
C ASP A 45 10.19 3.43 -23.67
N ALA A 46 10.56 2.21 -24.07
CA ALA A 46 10.53 1.05 -23.19
C ALA A 46 11.42 1.28 -21.96
N ARG A 47 12.65 1.78 -22.16
CA ARG A 47 13.58 2.10 -21.07
C ARG A 47 13.09 3.24 -20.19
N ALA A 48 12.51 4.29 -20.77
CA ALA A 48 11.95 5.42 -20.03
C ALA A 48 10.76 4.99 -19.15
N ARG A 49 9.84 4.19 -19.70
CA ARG A 49 8.70 3.63 -18.94
C ARG A 49 9.15 2.73 -17.79
N LEU A 50 10.17 1.89 -18.01
CA LEU A 50 10.73 1.04 -16.97
C LEU A 50 11.38 1.85 -15.84
N ARG A 51 12.13 2.90 -16.19
CA ARG A 51 12.71 3.81 -15.19
C ARG A 51 11.62 4.47 -14.36
N LEU A 52 10.62 5.04 -15.04
CA LEU A 52 9.48 5.70 -14.40
C LEU A 52 8.73 4.76 -13.43
N ALA A 53 8.47 3.52 -13.85
CA ALA A 53 7.82 2.52 -13.00
C ALA A 53 8.68 2.17 -11.76
N GLY A 54 10.00 2.10 -11.92
CA GLY A 54 10.94 1.91 -10.81
C GLY A 54 10.92 3.07 -9.82
N ASP A 55 10.95 4.30 -10.32
CA ASP A 55 10.94 5.52 -9.51
C ASP A 55 9.62 5.65 -8.73
N TYR A 56 8.48 5.38 -9.36
CA TYR A 56 7.18 5.36 -8.67
C TYR A 56 7.10 4.30 -7.58
N ALA A 57 7.59 3.09 -7.83
CA ALA A 57 7.61 2.03 -6.80
C ALA A 57 8.48 2.44 -5.59
N TYR A 58 9.60 3.12 -5.83
CA TYR A 58 10.45 3.66 -4.78
C TYR A 58 9.73 4.74 -3.97
N HIS A 59 9.13 5.74 -4.64
CA HIS A 59 8.39 6.82 -3.98
C HIS A 59 7.22 6.30 -3.14
N LEU A 60 6.43 5.36 -3.67
CA LEU A 60 5.33 4.75 -2.94
C LEU A 60 5.80 4.07 -1.65
N THR A 61 6.92 3.33 -1.74
CA THR A 61 7.51 2.64 -0.58
C THR A 61 8.02 3.64 0.46
N SER A 62 8.67 4.72 0.02
CA SER A 62 9.18 5.78 0.88
C SER A 62 8.05 6.50 1.62
N ILE A 63 6.97 6.87 0.92
CA ILE A 63 5.81 7.54 1.51
C ILE A 63 5.14 6.64 2.55
N GLN A 64 4.97 5.35 2.24
CA GLN A 64 4.40 4.42 3.21
C GLN A 64 5.27 4.29 4.45
N HIS A 65 6.60 4.23 4.29
CA HIS A 65 7.52 4.17 5.42
C HIS A 65 7.45 5.44 6.30
N GLN A 66 7.40 6.62 5.67
CA GLN A 66 7.21 7.89 6.38
C GLN A 66 5.89 7.93 7.13
N LYS A 67 4.81 7.42 6.53
CA LYS A 67 3.49 7.30 7.17
C LYS A 67 3.54 6.39 8.39
N GLU A 68 4.18 5.22 8.29
CA GLU A 68 4.39 4.29 9.41
C GLU A 68 5.20 4.94 10.54
N LEU A 69 6.21 5.74 10.20
CA LEU A 69 7.01 6.48 11.18
C LEU A 69 6.18 7.53 11.91
N LEU A 70 5.41 8.34 11.18
CA LEU A 70 4.50 9.32 11.78
C LEU A 70 3.46 8.65 12.70
N PHE A 71 2.97 7.47 12.32
CA PHE A 71 2.10 6.67 13.18
C PHE A 71 2.80 6.16 14.43
N SER A 72 4.08 5.79 14.35
CA SER A 72 4.83 5.38 15.53
C SER A 72 4.97 6.51 16.56
N TYR A 73 5.09 7.75 16.09
CA TYR A 73 5.18 8.94 16.95
C TYR A 73 3.83 9.54 17.33
N ASN A 74 2.72 8.94 16.89
CA ASN A 74 1.36 9.47 17.10
C ASN A 74 1.15 10.87 16.50
N ILE A 75 1.83 11.17 15.39
CA ILE A 75 1.76 12.45 14.70
C ILE A 75 0.90 12.28 13.44
N ALA A 76 -0.22 13.00 13.40
CA ALA A 76 -0.94 13.43 12.19
C ALA A 76 -1.82 12.45 11.37
N VAL A 77 -2.38 11.38 11.93
CA VAL A 77 -3.64 10.81 11.38
C VAL A 77 -4.62 10.59 12.51
N ASP A 78 -5.87 10.99 12.27
CA ASP A 78 -6.99 10.81 13.19
C ASP A 78 -7.20 9.31 13.46
N ARG A 79 -6.58 8.81 14.53
CA ARG A 79 -6.71 7.44 15.02
C ARG A 79 -7.88 7.30 15.99
N SER A 80 -8.79 8.28 16.05
CA SER A 80 -9.95 8.22 16.93
C SER A 80 -10.73 6.92 16.74
N ASP A 81 -10.92 6.44 15.52
CA ASP A 81 -11.63 5.19 15.24
C ASP A 81 -10.86 3.92 15.65
N GLU A 82 -9.55 3.87 15.41
CA GLU A 82 -8.71 2.75 15.87
C GLU A 82 -8.62 2.70 17.39
N MET A 83 -8.49 3.86 18.02
CA MET A 83 -8.43 4.01 19.47
C MET A 83 -9.77 3.66 20.13
N LYS A 84 -10.90 4.07 19.53
CA LYS A 84 -12.25 3.61 19.92
C LYS A 84 -12.38 2.09 19.82
N LYS A 85 -11.82 1.47 18.78
CA LYS A 85 -11.86 0.01 18.62
C LYS A 85 -11.02 -0.72 19.68
N ILE A 86 -9.87 -0.17 20.06
CA ILE A 86 -9.03 -0.71 21.14
C ILE A 86 -9.74 -0.55 22.49
N LEU A 87 -10.28 0.64 22.77
CA LEU A 87 -11.05 0.91 23.99
C LEU A 87 -12.25 -0.04 24.13
N ASN A 88 -13.02 -0.27 23.06
CA ASN A 88 -14.13 -1.23 23.06
C ASN A 88 -13.68 -2.65 23.40
N LYS A 89 -12.55 -3.10 22.85
CA LYS A 89 -11.99 -4.42 23.16
C LYS A 89 -11.50 -4.52 24.60
N SER A 90 -10.82 -3.50 25.09
CA SER A 90 -10.33 -3.44 26.47
C SER A 90 -11.49 -3.41 27.46
N ALA A 91 -12.50 -2.57 27.23
CA ALA A 91 -13.69 -2.49 28.06
C ALA A 91 -14.42 -3.86 28.12
N ALA A 92 -14.66 -4.48 26.96
CA ALA A 92 -15.28 -5.80 26.89
C ALA A 92 -14.47 -6.88 27.63
N SER A 93 -13.12 -6.80 27.61
CA SER A 93 -12.26 -7.76 28.32
C SER A 93 -12.34 -7.66 29.84
N VAL A 94 -12.72 -6.49 30.39
CA VAL A 94 -12.91 -6.29 31.83
C VAL A 94 -14.39 -6.28 32.24
N GLY A 95 -15.29 -6.68 31.33
CA GLY A 95 -16.73 -6.72 31.58
C GLY A 95 -17.40 -5.34 31.66
N LEU A 96 -16.72 -4.29 31.19
CA LEU A 96 -17.24 -2.93 31.15
C LEU A 96 -17.72 -2.57 29.74
N GLN A 97 -18.75 -1.74 29.65
CA GLN A 97 -19.24 -1.19 28.38
C GLN A 97 -18.79 0.28 28.25
N LEU A 98 -18.53 0.73 27.02
CA LEU A 98 -18.23 2.14 26.79
C LEU A 98 -19.49 3.00 27.01
N PRO A 99 -19.35 4.17 27.66
CA PRO A 99 -20.46 5.11 27.83
C PRO A 99 -21.06 5.54 26.49
N ASP A 100 -22.38 5.80 26.46
CA ASP A 100 -23.14 6.15 25.25
C ASP A 100 -22.57 7.34 24.48
N VAL A 101 -21.81 8.22 25.15
CA VAL A 101 -21.11 9.38 24.56
C VAL A 101 -20.09 8.99 23.46
N TYR A 102 -19.68 7.72 23.41
CA TYR A 102 -18.71 7.19 22.44
C TYR A 102 -19.30 6.19 21.42
N GLN A 103 -20.60 5.91 21.48
CA GLN A 103 -21.29 5.15 20.43
C GLN A 103 -21.52 6.04 19.20
N PRO A 104 -21.37 5.52 17.97
CA PRO A 104 -21.46 6.31 16.74
C PRO A 104 -22.86 6.84 16.43
#